data_AF-A0A9W9ZVZ8-F1
#
_entry.id   AF-A0A9W9ZVZ8-F1
#
_cell.length_a   1.000
_cell.length_b   1.000
_cell.length_c   1.000
_cell.angle_alpha   90.00
_cell.angle_beta   90.00
_cell.angle_gamma   90.00
#
_symmetry.space_group_name_H-M   'P 1'
#
loop_
_entity.id
_entity.type
_entity.pdbx_description
1 polymer ?
#
loop_
_entity_poly.entity_id
_entity_poly.type
_entity_poly.pdbx_seq_one_letter_code
_entity_poly.pdbx_strand_id
1 'polypeptide(L)'
;MLQKFAFVLFLATLKAQFAGPVNVLFESNGQSLKLGEIKLGELQEVRVKESTTTCNLGNKGLLRMRELHLEFCDGKLWVQLLDQKVALNAREKAGADCLDIKKRRQSEGDGLYWLDPDGGSHSNAFLAYCDMTSYNGGWTMCYTTDEYAKPKTEVKYNADFPYESDGYRTNCNNIPFSEIMFIDRQTGKKVFFKRQTKTPITAAHNYGNAAGTYGLWDGVGTNNGYSYQLLICDHSFYSGFFVSGYTGSCYKQCNSWCGDKASPYFRTASTNAAYKGVAFNTNGHQPNILSNRLISVGVRR
;
A
#
# COMPACT_ATOMS: atom_id res chain seq x y z
N MET A 1 0.65 23.48 15.63
CA MET A 1 1.45 23.33 16.86
C MET A 1 1.94 21.89 16.91
N LEU A 2 3.16 21.59 16.43
CA LEU A 2 3.68 20.21 16.53
C LEU A 2 4.16 19.97 17.97
N GLN A 3 3.68 18.91 18.59
CA GLN A 3 4.12 18.47 19.92
C GLN A 3 5.63 18.19 19.87
N LYS A 4 6.39 18.62 20.89
CA LYS A 4 7.87 18.62 20.91
C LYS A 4 8.52 17.31 20.37
N PHE A 5 7.94 16.16 20.67
CA PHE A 5 8.42 14.85 20.20
C PHE A 5 8.25 14.62 18.69
N ALA A 6 7.15 15.06 18.09
CA ALA A 6 6.88 14.90 16.65
C ALA A 6 7.83 15.76 15.78
N PHE A 7 8.22 16.93 16.30
CA PHE A 7 9.18 17.82 15.65
C PHE A 7 10.62 17.26 15.67
N VAL A 8 11.01 16.58 16.75
CA VAL A 8 12.32 15.90 16.86
C VAL A 8 12.42 14.75 15.86
N LEU A 9 11.36 13.96 15.69
CA LEU A 9 11.33 12.87 14.71
C LEU A 9 11.42 13.40 13.26
N PHE A 10 10.69 14.50 12.98
CA PHE A 10 10.71 15.19 11.67
C PHE A 10 12.11 15.73 11.31
N LEU A 11 12.85 16.27 12.27
CA LEU A 11 14.21 16.76 12.05
C LEU A 11 15.24 15.62 11.87
N ALA A 12 15.04 14.49 12.56
CA ALA A 12 15.89 13.31 12.41
C ALA A 12 15.69 12.65 11.04
N THR A 13 14.45 12.58 10.54
CA THR A 13 14.15 12.11 9.18
C THR A 13 14.66 13.09 8.11
N LEU A 14 14.56 14.40 8.34
CA LEU A 14 15.13 15.41 7.43
C LEU A 14 16.66 15.22 7.26
N LYS A 15 17.38 14.94 8.35
CA LYS A 15 18.83 14.68 8.32
C LYS A 15 19.20 13.40 7.57
N ALA A 16 18.34 12.37 7.63
CA ALA A 16 18.56 11.10 6.93
C ALA A 16 18.33 11.20 5.42
N GLN A 17 17.50 12.15 4.96
CA GLN A 17 17.14 12.32 3.55
C GLN A 17 18.22 13.02 2.70
N PHE A 18 19.15 13.76 3.31
CA PHE A 18 20.12 14.59 2.59
C PHE A 18 21.55 14.15 2.87
N ALA A 19 22.23 13.62 1.85
CA ALA A 19 23.67 13.32 1.90
C ALA A 19 24.49 14.63 1.84
N GLY A 20 24.63 15.30 2.98
CA GLY A 20 25.46 16.50 3.16
C GLY A 20 25.13 17.25 4.45
N PRO A 21 26.00 18.15 4.94
CA PRO A 21 25.73 18.93 6.15
C PRO A 21 24.57 19.90 5.90
N VAL A 22 23.37 19.53 6.35
CA VAL A 22 22.20 20.41 6.36
C VAL A 22 22.28 21.31 7.60
N ASN A 23 22.63 22.58 7.41
CA ASN A 23 22.53 23.59 8.46
C ASN A 23 21.10 24.12 8.49
N VAL A 24 20.26 23.54 9.35
CA VAL A 24 18.93 24.12 9.63
C VAL A 24 19.15 25.31 10.56
N LEU A 25 18.77 26.49 10.08
CA LEU A 25 18.81 27.75 10.83
C LEU A 25 17.42 28.02 11.43
N PHE A 26 17.35 28.14 12.76
CA PHE A 26 16.13 28.59 13.44
C PHE A 26 16.28 30.05 13.84
N GLU A 27 15.27 30.87 13.56
CA GLU A 27 15.19 32.22 14.12
C GLU A 27 14.40 32.19 15.43
N SER A 28 15.07 32.55 16.53
CA SER A 28 14.43 32.88 17.81
C SER A 28 14.87 34.28 18.23
N ASN A 29 13.94 35.15 18.60
CA ASN A 29 14.21 36.54 19.02
C ASN A 29 15.10 37.36 18.06
N GLY A 30 15.02 37.11 16.75
CA GLY A 30 15.82 37.82 15.74
C GLY A 30 17.26 37.30 15.58
N GLN A 31 17.62 36.19 16.22
CA GLN A 31 18.91 35.51 16.04
C GLN A 31 18.79 34.21 15.26
N SER A 32 19.70 34.02 14.32
CA SER A 32 19.90 32.82 13.49
C SER A 32 20.71 31.77 14.25
N LEU A 33 20.14 30.60 14.55
CA LEU A 33 20.80 29.52 15.31
C LEU A 33 21.06 28.28 14.46
N LYS A 34 22.29 27.74 14.47
CA LYS A 34 22.64 26.48 13.80
C LYS A 34 22.22 25.26 14.62
N LEU A 35 21.76 24.20 13.96
CA LEU A 35 21.31 22.92 14.56
C LEU A 35 22.31 22.25 15.56
N GLY A 36 23.59 22.66 15.58
CA GLY A 36 24.60 22.16 16.53
C GLY A 36 24.86 23.06 17.76
N GLU A 37 24.30 24.26 17.80
CA GLU A 37 24.53 25.27 18.86
C GLU A 37 23.33 25.41 19.81
N ILE A 38 22.29 24.61 19.60
CA ILE A 38 21.00 24.73 20.29
C ILE A 38 21.05 23.95 21.62
N LYS A 39 21.03 24.67 22.75
CA LYS A 39 20.70 24.07 24.05
C LYS A 39 19.19 23.81 24.10
N LEU A 40 18.79 22.54 23.92
CA LEU A 40 17.39 22.10 23.78
C LEU A 40 16.46 22.48 24.97
N GLY A 41 16.99 22.92 26.11
CA GLY A 41 16.20 23.33 27.28
C GLY A 41 15.46 24.67 27.15
N GLU A 42 15.82 25.52 26.17
CA GLU A 42 15.33 26.92 26.11
C GLU A 42 14.35 27.21 24.96
N LEU A 43 14.08 26.24 24.07
CA LEU A 43 13.15 26.44 22.95
C LEU A 43 11.71 26.21 23.39
N GLN A 44 10.95 27.30 23.55
CA GLN A 44 9.51 27.24 23.84
C GLN A 44 8.66 27.14 22.58
N GLU A 45 9.10 27.71 21.44
CA GLU A 45 8.35 27.67 20.17
C GLU A 45 9.29 27.76 18.95
N VAL A 46 9.17 26.81 18.00
CA VAL A 46 9.87 26.87 16.70
C VAL A 46 8.84 27.20 15.63
N ARG A 47 8.99 28.35 14.97
CA ARG A 47 8.09 28.82 13.91
C ARG A 47 8.86 29.00 12.60
N VAL A 48 8.39 28.38 11.52
CA VAL A 48 8.86 28.68 10.15
C VAL A 48 8.01 29.82 9.62
N LYS A 49 8.64 30.89 9.12
CA LYS A 49 7.97 32.11 8.67
C LYS A 49 7.86 32.18 7.15
N GLU A 50 6.92 32.98 6.69
CA GLU A 50 6.89 33.49 5.32
C GLU A 50 8.18 34.28 5.03
N SER A 51 8.79 34.09 3.86
CA SER A 51 9.99 34.83 3.46
C SER A 51 10.01 35.10 1.96
N THR A 52 10.19 36.37 1.59
CA THR A 52 10.29 36.82 0.20
C THR A 52 11.72 36.85 -0.32
N THR A 53 12.70 36.47 0.50
CA THR A 53 14.12 36.47 0.12
C THR A 53 14.40 35.52 -1.05
N THR A 54 15.35 35.88 -1.91
CA THR A 54 15.79 35.00 -3.01
C THR A 54 16.75 33.93 -2.48
N CYS A 55 16.57 32.67 -2.90
CA CYS A 55 17.50 31.59 -2.55
C CYS A 55 18.83 31.75 -3.28
N ASN A 56 19.93 31.57 -2.56
CA ASN A 56 21.30 31.66 -3.04
C ASN A 56 22.22 30.83 -2.12
N LEU A 57 23.51 30.76 -2.45
CA LEU A 57 24.46 29.94 -1.70
C LEU A 57 24.59 30.36 -0.22
N GLY A 58 24.37 31.64 0.09
CA GLY A 58 24.46 32.19 1.45
C GLY A 58 23.32 31.77 2.38
N ASN A 59 22.15 31.41 1.82
CA ASN A 59 20.99 30.93 2.60
C ASN A 59 20.58 29.49 2.24
N LYS A 60 21.50 28.70 1.65
CA LYS A 60 21.33 27.27 1.43
C LYS A 60 20.99 26.53 2.74
N GLY A 61 19.94 25.71 2.72
CA GLY A 61 19.47 24.93 3.86
C GLY A 61 18.38 25.61 4.69
N LEU A 62 18.03 26.87 4.38
CA LEU A 62 16.95 27.58 5.07
C LEU A 62 15.58 27.01 4.68
N LEU A 63 14.66 26.96 5.65
CA LEU A 63 13.27 26.57 5.46
C LEU A 63 12.38 27.82 5.52
N ARG A 64 11.40 27.93 4.61
CA ARG A 64 10.39 29.00 4.62
C ARG A 64 8.99 28.47 4.40
N MET A 65 8.00 29.25 4.82
CA MET A 65 6.62 29.11 4.35
C MET A 65 6.41 30.01 3.13
N ARG A 66 5.59 29.59 2.18
CA ARG A 66 5.08 30.43 1.10
C ARG A 66 3.70 29.96 0.69
N GLU A 67 2.69 30.80 0.85
CA GLU A 67 1.30 30.51 0.48
C GLU A 67 0.84 29.15 1.03
N LEU A 68 1.09 28.89 2.33
CA LEU A 68 0.80 27.63 3.05
C LEU A 68 1.68 26.42 2.73
N HIS A 69 2.75 26.57 1.96
CA HIS A 69 3.66 25.48 1.63
C HIS A 69 5.01 25.65 2.30
N LEU A 70 5.59 24.54 2.79
CA LEU A 70 6.96 24.54 3.27
C LEU A 70 7.90 24.47 2.07
N GLU A 71 8.99 25.24 2.05
CA GLU A 71 10.02 25.21 1.01
C GLU A 71 11.42 25.20 1.64
N PHE A 72 12.40 24.57 0.98
CA PHE A 72 13.82 24.62 1.36
C PHE A 72 14.66 25.31 0.29
N CYS A 73 15.70 26.06 0.68
CA CYS A 73 16.64 26.65 -0.27
C CYS A 73 17.78 25.67 -0.59
N ASP A 74 17.95 25.31 -1.86
CA ASP A 74 19.02 24.40 -2.32
C ASP A 74 20.36 25.09 -2.58
N GLY A 75 20.40 26.42 -2.42
CA GLY A 75 21.54 27.29 -2.74
C GLY A 75 21.39 28.06 -4.05
N LYS A 76 20.30 27.86 -4.80
CA LYS A 76 19.97 28.56 -6.05
C LYS A 76 18.48 28.89 -6.15
N LEU A 77 17.61 27.98 -5.73
CA LEU A 77 16.16 28.07 -5.86
C LEU A 77 15.46 27.62 -4.57
N TRP A 78 14.27 28.18 -4.34
CA TRP A 78 13.36 27.67 -3.33
C TRP A 78 12.63 26.45 -3.88
N VAL A 79 12.77 25.34 -3.17
CA VAL A 79 12.17 24.07 -3.52
C VAL A 79 11.08 23.77 -2.51
N GLN A 80 9.84 23.86 -2.98
CA GLN A 80 8.67 23.46 -2.21
C GLN A 80 8.79 22.01 -1.74
N LEU A 81 8.76 21.84 -0.42
CA LEU A 81 8.57 20.59 0.30
C LEU A 81 7.08 20.25 0.28
N LEU A 82 6.58 19.99 -0.92
CA LEU A 82 5.38 19.19 -1.14
C LEU A 82 5.80 17.87 -1.78
N ASP A 83 5.13 16.80 -1.40
CA ASP A 83 5.35 15.39 -1.78
C ASP A 83 5.08 15.09 -3.28
N GLN A 84 5.27 16.08 -4.16
CA GLN A 84 5.04 16.01 -5.60
C GLN A 84 6.29 16.20 -6.44
N LYS A 85 7.39 16.76 -5.93
CA LYS A 85 8.65 16.83 -6.70
C LYS A 85 9.41 15.49 -6.77
N VAL A 86 9.00 14.51 -5.97
CA VAL A 86 9.33 13.09 -6.17
C VAL A 86 8.41 12.45 -7.24
N ALA A 87 7.21 13.00 -7.51
CA ALA A 87 6.22 12.36 -8.39
C ALA A 87 6.53 12.45 -9.91
N LEU A 88 7.25 13.47 -10.40
CA LEU A 88 7.70 13.47 -11.80
C LEU A 88 8.87 12.50 -12.04
N ASN A 89 9.83 12.47 -11.13
CA ASN A 89 10.98 11.55 -11.23
C ASN A 89 10.65 10.11 -10.81
N ALA A 90 9.50 9.88 -10.15
CA ALA A 90 9.04 8.53 -9.79
C ALA A 90 8.22 7.87 -10.90
N ARG A 91 7.56 8.62 -11.79
CA ARG A 91 6.88 8.04 -12.97
C ARG A 91 7.85 7.46 -13.99
N GLU A 92 8.96 8.15 -14.26
CA GLU A 92 10.04 7.61 -15.12
C GLU A 92 10.73 6.38 -14.50
N LYS A 93 10.63 6.23 -13.17
CA LYS A 93 11.10 5.06 -12.43
C LYS A 93 9.99 4.03 -12.18
N ALA A 94 8.82 4.19 -12.78
CA ALA A 94 7.73 3.27 -12.58
C ALA A 94 8.19 1.84 -12.85
N GLY A 95 7.84 0.93 -11.94
CA GLY A 95 8.09 -0.49 -12.13
C GLY A 95 6.88 -1.18 -12.69
N ALA A 96 7.10 -2.32 -13.35
CA ALA A 96 5.98 -3.13 -13.82
C ALA A 96 5.09 -3.59 -12.65
N ASP A 97 5.70 -3.80 -11.48
CA ASP A 97 5.06 -4.11 -10.22
C ASP A 97 6.04 -3.77 -9.06
N CYS A 98 5.60 -3.96 -7.81
CA CYS A 98 6.43 -3.67 -6.65
C CYS A 98 7.66 -4.59 -6.54
N LEU A 99 7.55 -5.84 -7.02
CA LEU A 99 8.66 -6.79 -7.00
C LEU A 99 9.75 -6.39 -8.00
N ASP A 100 9.37 -5.87 -9.16
CA ASP A 100 10.29 -5.32 -10.15
C ASP A 100 11.11 -4.16 -9.58
N ILE A 101 10.46 -3.17 -8.94
CA ILE A 101 11.15 -2.06 -8.25
C ILE A 101 12.18 -2.58 -7.24
N LYS A 102 11.78 -3.59 -6.45
CA LYS A 102 12.66 -4.23 -5.48
C LYS A 102 13.85 -4.93 -6.15
N LYS A 103 13.62 -5.69 -7.22
CA LYS A 103 14.67 -6.40 -7.97
C LYS A 103 15.66 -5.45 -8.65
N ARG A 104 15.19 -4.30 -9.14
CA ARG A 104 16.01 -3.23 -9.70
C ARG A 104 16.78 -2.43 -8.64
N ARG A 105 16.64 -2.76 -7.36
CA ARG A 105 17.23 -2.05 -6.21
C ARG A 105 16.84 -0.56 -6.15
N GLN A 106 15.63 -0.26 -6.60
CA GLN A 106 15.03 1.08 -6.57
C GLN A 106 14.00 1.23 -5.44
N SER A 107 13.89 0.22 -4.56
CA SER A 107 13.03 0.28 -3.39
C SER A 107 13.69 1.15 -2.30
N GLU A 108 12.91 2.08 -1.78
CA GLU A 108 13.25 2.97 -0.66
C GLU A 108 12.57 2.50 0.65
N GLY A 109 12.02 1.26 0.67
CA GLY A 109 11.23 0.71 1.77
C GLY A 109 9.73 0.60 1.46
N ASP A 110 8.91 0.36 2.47
CA ASP A 110 7.46 0.30 2.31
C ASP A 110 6.89 1.70 1.99
N GLY A 111 5.96 1.81 1.04
CA GLY A 111 5.43 3.11 0.66
C GLY A 111 4.66 3.13 -0.66
N LEU A 112 4.26 4.32 -1.11
CA LEU A 112 3.61 4.52 -2.41
C LEU A 112 4.67 4.58 -3.53
N TYR A 113 4.41 3.84 -4.60
CA TYR A 113 5.23 3.83 -5.80
C TYR A 113 4.37 3.99 -7.05
N TRP A 114 4.97 4.53 -8.12
CA TRP A 114 4.36 4.48 -9.45
C TRP A 114 4.59 3.10 -10.07
N LEU A 115 3.52 2.52 -10.57
CA LEU A 115 3.53 1.27 -11.30
C LEU A 115 3.05 1.49 -12.73
N ASP A 116 3.70 0.82 -13.66
CA ASP A 116 3.40 0.83 -15.09
C ASP A 116 3.55 -0.60 -15.65
N PRO A 117 2.49 -1.43 -15.57
CA PRO A 117 2.60 -2.86 -15.86
C PRO A 117 2.85 -3.20 -17.33
N ASP A 118 2.47 -2.31 -18.27
CA ASP A 118 2.71 -2.54 -19.69
C ASP A 118 4.06 -1.97 -20.17
N GLY A 119 4.71 -1.13 -19.35
CA GLY A 119 6.04 -0.58 -19.60
C GLY A 119 6.12 0.31 -20.85
N GLY A 120 4.96 0.74 -21.36
CA GLY A 120 4.85 1.57 -22.54
C GLY A 120 4.92 3.06 -22.21
N SER A 121 3.91 3.80 -22.66
CA SER A 121 3.76 5.20 -22.24
C SER A 121 3.29 5.26 -20.80
N HIS A 122 3.98 6.03 -19.95
CA HIS A 122 3.61 6.25 -18.54
C HIS A 122 2.27 7.01 -18.32
N SER A 123 1.45 7.18 -19.36
CA SER A 123 0.13 7.84 -19.26
C SER A 123 -0.91 7.01 -18.50
N ASN A 124 -0.75 5.70 -18.50
CA ASN A 124 -1.57 4.72 -17.75
C ASN A 124 -0.97 4.38 -16.37
N ALA A 125 0.23 4.89 -16.05
CA ALA A 125 0.91 4.60 -14.80
C ALA A 125 0.07 5.09 -13.61
N PHE A 126 0.06 4.33 -12.52
CA PHE A 126 -0.78 4.59 -11.35
C PHE A 126 -0.01 4.41 -10.05
N LEU A 127 -0.52 4.99 -8.97
CA LEU A 127 0.05 4.84 -7.63
C LEU A 127 -0.50 3.60 -6.95
N ALA A 128 0.39 2.82 -6.36
CA ALA A 128 0.05 1.70 -5.49
C ALA A 128 1.00 1.66 -4.29
N TYR A 129 0.49 1.17 -3.16
CA TYR A 129 1.33 0.88 -2.01
C TYR A 129 2.07 -0.43 -2.23
N CYS A 130 3.39 -0.36 -2.08
CA CYS A 130 4.28 -1.51 -2.09
C CYS A 130 4.70 -1.88 -0.67
N ASP A 131 4.33 -3.09 -0.24
CA ASP A 131 4.91 -3.71 0.96
C ASP A 131 6.21 -4.42 0.51
N MET A 132 7.32 -3.78 0.82
CA MET A 132 8.71 -4.15 0.55
C MET A 132 9.36 -4.92 1.72
N THR A 133 8.66 -5.14 2.82
CA THR A 133 9.20 -5.79 4.02
C THR A 133 8.63 -7.21 4.22
N SER A 134 7.32 -7.39 4.11
CA SER A 134 6.63 -8.64 4.48
C SER A 134 7.00 -9.79 3.55
N TYR A 135 7.38 -10.93 4.13
CA TYR A 135 7.73 -12.13 3.35
C TYR A 135 8.75 -11.85 2.25
N ASN A 136 9.80 -11.07 2.54
CA ASN A 136 10.79 -10.56 1.58
C ASN A 136 10.27 -9.50 0.60
N GLY A 137 9.08 -8.92 0.83
CA GLY A 137 8.56 -7.74 0.15
C GLY A 137 8.21 -7.90 -1.32
N GLY A 138 7.99 -6.77 -2.00
CA GLY A 138 7.61 -6.71 -3.40
C GLY A 138 6.12 -6.97 -3.64
N TRP A 139 5.29 -6.80 -2.61
CA TRP A 139 3.84 -6.95 -2.73
C TRP A 139 3.20 -5.67 -3.24
N THR A 140 2.39 -5.77 -4.27
CA THR A 140 1.50 -4.68 -4.70
C THR A 140 0.17 -4.80 -3.96
N MET A 141 -0.13 -3.86 -3.06
CA MET A 141 -1.35 -3.88 -2.26
C MET A 141 -2.52 -3.32 -3.07
N CYS A 142 -3.58 -4.11 -3.26
CA CYS A 142 -4.68 -3.84 -4.17
C CYS A 142 -5.82 -3.05 -3.53
N TYR A 143 -6.23 -3.45 -2.33
CA TYR A 143 -7.28 -2.75 -1.60
C TYR A 143 -7.20 -3.05 -0.11
N THR A 144 -7.79 -2.15 0.69
CA THR A 144 -8.07 -2.34 2.11
C THR A 144 -9.53 -1.98 2.36
N THR A 145 -10.28 -2.88 3.01
CA THR A 145 -11.67 -2.63 3.35
C THR A 145 -12.17 -3.54 4.46
N ASP A 146 -13.22 -3.14 5.16
CA ASP A 146 -13.87 -3.94 6.19
C ASP A 146 -15.16 -4.63 5.72
N GLU A 147 -15.60 -4.37 4.48
CA GLU A 147 -16.83 -4.92 3.94
C GLU A 147 -16.68 -5.36 2.47
N TYR A 148 -16.87 -4.47 1.49
CA TYR A 148 -16.91 -4.81 0.06
C TYR A 148 -15.74 -4.19 -0.73
N ALA A 149 -15.30 -4.89 -1.77
CA ALA A 149 -14.37 -4.36 -2.77
C ALA A 149 -14.82 -4.77 -4.17
N LYS A 150 -14.64 -3.88 -5.14
CA LYS A 150 -14.84 -4.17 -6.57
C LYS A 150 -13.55 -3.92 -7.35
N PRO A 151 -12.51 -4.75 -7.19
CA PRO A 151 -11.17 -4.50 -7.73
C PRO A 151 -11.12 -4.35 -9.25
N LYS A 152 -12.14 -4.83 -9.97
CA LYS A 152 -12.24 -4.61 -11.42
C LYS A 152 -12.48 -3.14 -11.80
N THR A 153 -13.26 -2.41 -11.00
CA THR A 153 -13.71 -1.05 -11.29
C THR A 153 -13.14 -0.01 -10.33
N GLU A 154 -12.90 -0.39 -9.08
CA GLU A 154 -12.32 0.45 -8.02
C GLU A 154 -10.78 0.44 -8.14
N VAL A 155 -10.27 1.09 -9.17
CA VAL A 155 -8.86 0.97 -9.60
C VAL A 155 -8.02 2.22 -9.36
N LYS A 156 -8.60 3.28 -8.78
CA LYS A 156 -7.94 4.57 -8.62
C LYS A 156 -7.56 4.80 -7.15
N TYR A 157 -6.28 5.08 -6.92
CA TYR A 157 -5.80 5.55 -5.63
C TYR A 157 -6.38 6.92 -5.28
N ASN A 158 -6.83 7.08 -4.03
CA ASN A 158 -7.28 8.33 -3.44
C ASN A 158 -6.46 8.61 -2.16
N ALA A 159 -5.86 9.79 -2.07
CA ALA A 159 -5.06 10.21 -0.91
C ALA A 159 -5.88 10.37 0.38
N ASP A 160 -7.20 10.58 0.28
CA ASP A 160 -8.10 10.62 1.45
C ASP A 160 -8.26 9.23 2.10
N PHE A 161 -7.96 8.17 1.34
CA PHE A 161 -8.03 6.78 1.78
C PHE A 161 -6.67 6.09 1.56
N PRO A 162 -5.64 6.48 2.33
CA PRO A 162 -4.30 5.91 2.19
C PRO A 162 -4.29 4.41 2.53
N TYR A 163 -3.21 3.72 2.15
CA TYR A 163 -3.06 2.31 2.54
C TYR A 163 -3.24 2.13 4.05
N GLU A 164 -3.83 0.99 4.43
CA GLU A 164 -4.30 0.67 5.79
C GLU A 164 -5.61 1.35 6.23
N SER A 165 -6.16 2.31 5.48
CA SER A 165 -7.53 2.80 5.71
C SER A 165 -8.57 1.92 5.02
N ASP A 166 -9.79 1.87 5.57
CA ASP A 166 -10.93 1.44 4.76
C ASP A 166 -11.08 2.39 3.56
N GLY A 167 -11.44 1.84 2.40
CA GLY A 167 -11.53 2.59 1.14
C GLY A 167 -10.24 2.71 0.32
N TYR A 168 -9.08 2.21 0.77
CA TYR A 168 -7.88 2.18 -0.09
C TYR A 168 -8.10 1.27 -1.31
N ARG A 169 -7.79 1.78 -2.50
CA ARG A 169 -7.97 1.10 -3.80
C ARG A 169 -6.82 1.42 -4.75
N THR A 170 -6.43 0.47 -5.61
CA THR A 170 -5.50 0.70 -6.71
C THR A 170 -5.68 -0.35 -7.82
N ASN A 171 -5.05 -0.13 -8.97
CA ASN A 171 -5.24 -0.94 -10.16
C ASN A 171 -4.38 -2.22 -10.15
N CYS A 172 -4.87 -3.29 -9.52
CA CYS A 172 -4.20 -4.59 -9.60
C CYS A 172 -4.60 -5.44 -10.82
N ASN A 173 -5.43 -4.94 -11.73
CA ASN A 173 -6.06 -5.79 -12.76
C ASN A 173 -5.04 -6.41 -13.72
N ASN A 174 -4.03 -5.64 -14.12
CA ASN A 174 -3.02 -6.05 -15.10
C ASN A 174 -1.68 -6.41 -14.47
N ILE A 175 -1.60 -6.53 -13.14
CA ILE A 175 -0.39 -6.99 -12.45
C ILE A 175 -0.33 -8.53 -12.56
N PRO A 176 0.67 -9.12 -13.23
CA PRO A 176 0.85 -10.57 -13.24
C PRO A 176 1.31 -11.07 -11.87
N PHE A 177 0.58 -12.01 -11.28
CA PHE A 177 0.88 -12.55 -9.96
C PHE A 177 0.86 -14.09 -9.94
N SER A 178 1.74 -14.68 -9.13
CA SER A 178 1.70 -16.09 -8.74
C SER A 178 1.51 -16.27 -7.23
N GLU A 179 1.43 -15.16 -6.49
CA GLU A 179 1.21 -15.13 -5.07
C GLU A 179 0.16 -14.06 -4.71
N ILE A 180 -0.68 -14.36 -3.72
CA ILE A 180 -1.69 -13.44 -3.18
C ILE A 180 -1.65 -13.47 -1.64
N MET A 181 -1.66 -12.30 -1.03
CA MET A 181 -1.58 -12.10 0.41
C MET A 181 -2.87 -11.50 0.95
N PHE A 182 -3.28 -11.96 2.12
CA PHE A 182 -4.33 -11.37 2.93
C PHE A 182 -3.72 -10.93 4.25
N ILE A 183 -4.06 -9.71 4.68
CA ILE A 183 -3.64 -9.15 5.95
C ILE A 183 -4.89 -8.83 6.76
N ASP A 184 -4.93 -9.36 7.97
CA ASP A 184 -5.90 -8.99 8.97
C ASP A 184 -5.41 -7.76 9.74
N ARG A 185 -6.04 -6.60 9.50
CA ARG A 185 -5.59 -5.33 10.09
C ARG A 185 -5.91 -5.20 11.57
N GLN A 186 -6.81 -6.03 12.11
CA GLN A 186 -7.12 -6.00 13.54
C GLN A 186 -6.09 -6.79 14.37
N THR A 187 -5.54 -7.88 13.84
CA THR A 187 -4.53 -8.69 14.57
C THR A 187 -3.11 -8.52 14.05
N GLY A 188 -2.92 -7.91 12.89
CA GLY A 188 -1.64 -7.83 12.19
C GLY A 188 -1.20 -9.14 11.53
N LYS A 189 -2.01 -10.21 11.60
CA LYS A 189 -1.69 -11.50 10.97
C LYS A 189 -1.68 -11.36 9.44
N LYS A 190 -0.65 -11.92 8.82
CA LYS A 190 -0.47 -11.96 7.36
C LYS A 190 -0.45 -13.42 6.92
N VAL A 191 -1.19 -13.77 5.88
CA VAL A 191 -1.08 -15.06 5.21
C VAL A 191 -0.90 -14.84 3.72
N PHE A 192 -0.20 -15.73 3.04
CA PHE A 192 -0.18 -15.69 1.59
C PHE A 192 -0.31 -17.07 0.98
N PHE A 193 -0.72 -17.08 -0.28
CA PHE A 193 -0.97 -18.27 -1.05
C PHE A 193 -0.10 -18.21 -2.29
N LYS A 194 0.60 -19.30 -2.58
CA LYS A 194 1.48 -19.43 -3.72
C LYS A 194 0.92 -20.42 -4.71
N ARG A 195 0.84 -20.04 -5.97
CA ARG A 195 0.35 -20.92 -7.03
C ARG A 195 1.29 -22.12 -7.18
N GLN A 196 0.73 -23.33 -7.24
CA GLN A 196 1.53 -24.55 -7.46
C GLN A 196 2.07 -24.61 -8.89
N THR A 197 1.35 -24.00 -9.83
CA THR A 197 1.86 -23.79 -11.20
C THR A 197 2.73 -22.54 -11.25
N LYS A 198 3.83 -22.59 -12.00
CA LYS A 198 4.82 -21.48 -12.08
C LYS A 198 4.41 -20.33 -13.02
N THR A 199 3.24 -20.40 -13.63
CA THR A 199 2.79 -19.39 -14.59
C THR A 199 2.01 -18.30 -13.84
N PRO A 200 2.36 -17.02 -13.95
CA PRO A 200 1.56 -15.94 -13.38
C PRO A 200 0.19 -15.80 -14.07
N ILE A 201 -0.76 -15.20 -13.38
CA ILE A 201 -2.08 -14.81 -13.94
C ILE A 201 -2.32 -13.31 -13.67
N THR A 202 -3.26 -12.70 -14.39
CA THR A 202 -3.75 -11.34 -14.09
C THR A 202 -5.21 -11.39 -13.70
N ALA A 203 -5.69 -10.45 -12.87
CA ALA A 203 -7.10 -10.44 -12.50
C ALA A 203 -8.00 -10.09 -13.71
N ALA A 204 -7.57 -9.15 -14.56
CA ALA A 204 -8.32 -8.67 -15.72
C ALA A 204 -8.84 -9.79 -16.63
N HIS A 205 -8.02 -10.81 -16.90
CA HIS A 205 -8.36 -11.92 -17.79
C HIS A 205 -9.07 -13.09 -17.09
N ASN A 206 -9.27 -13.00 -15.77
CA ASN A 206 -9.70 -14.14 -14.96
C ASN A 206 -10.96 -13.88 -14.13
N TYR A 207 -11.54 -12.68 -14.16
CA TYR A 207 -12.83 -12.42 -13.52
C TYR A 207 -13.92 -13.40 -13.99
N GLY A 208 -14.57 -14.08 -13.05
CA GLY A 208 -15.71 -14.96 -13.30
C GLY A 208 -15.36 -16.42 -13.62
N ASN A 209 -14.09 -16.74 -13.84
CA ASN A 209 -13.66 -18.12 -14.07
C ASN A 209 -13.77 -18.97 -12.79
N ALA A 210 -14.09 -20.25 -12.95
CA ALA A 210 -14.12 -21.21 -11.85
C ALA A 210 -12.72 -21.38 -11.24
N ALA A 211 -12.67 -21.67 -9.93
CA ALA A 211 -11.42 -21.72 -9.19
C ALA A 211 -10.41 -22.76 -9.72
N GLY A 212 -10.92 -23.83 -10.36
CA GLY A 212 -10.10 -24.88 -10.97
C GLY A 212 -9.27 -24.41 -12.16
N THR A 213 -9.66 -23.34 -12.84
CA THR A 213 -8.93 -22.76 -13.97
C THR A 213 -7.50 -22.33 -13.57
N TYR A 214 -7.30 -21.96 -12.31
CA TYR A 214 -6.02 -21.48 -11.82
C TYR A 214 -5.15 -22.58 -11.23
N GLY A 215 -5.64 -23.82 -11.11
CA GLY A 215 -4.99 -24.85 -10.33
C GLY A 215 -4.95 -24.51 -8.83
N LEU A 216 -4.25 -25.34 -8.07
CA LEU A 216 -4.17 -25.23 -6.61
C LEU A 216 -3.03 -24.33 -6.14
N TRP A 217 -3.13 -23.91 -4.89
CA TRP A 217 -2.24 -22.96 -4.24
C TRP A 217 -1.79 -23.52 -2.88
N ASP A 218 -0.53 -23.29 -2.52
CA ASP A 218 0.03 -23.63 -1.22
C ASP A 218 -0.16 -22.46 -0.26
N GLY A 219 -0.67 -22.72 0.95
CA GLY A 219 -0.88 -21.70 1.97
C GLY A 219 0.33 -21.54 2.91
N VAL A 220 0.70 -20.30 3.22
CA VAL A 220 1.74 -19.96 4.19
C VAL A 220 1.15 -19.08 5.30
N GLY A 221 1.41 -19.45 6.56
CA GLY A 221 0.84 -18.78 7.74
C GLY A 221 -0.61 -19.17 8.05
N THR A 222 -1.09 -20.26 7.45
CA THR A 222 -2.49 -20.75 7.55
C THR A 222 -2.52 -22.28 7.75
N ASN A 223 -3.71 -22.87 7.78
CA ASN A 223 -3.90 -24.31 7.96
C ASN A 223 -3.21 -25.11 6.83
N ASN A 224 -2.26 -25.96 7.20
CA ASN A 224 -1.48 -26.78 6.27
C ASN A 224 -2.18 -28.08 5.83
N GLY A 225 -3.38 -28.37 6.34
CA GLY A 225 -4.19 -29.52 5.95
C GLY A 225 -4.95 -29.34 4.63
N TYR A 226 -4.80 -28.19 3.97
CA TYR A 226 -5.48 -27.87 2.71
C TYR A 226 -4.48 -27.43 1.64
N SER A 227 -4.69 -27.92 0.42
CA SER A 227 -4.40 -27.12 -0.77
C SER A 227 -5.47 -26.04 -0.90
N TYR A 228 -5.12 -24.88 -1.44
CA TYR A 228 -6.02 -23.74 -1.58
C TYR A 228 -6.43 -23.51 -3.03
N GLN A 229 -7.56 -22.83 -3.20
CA GLN A 229 -8.12 -22.43 -4.49
C GLN A 229 -8.45 -20.95 -4.46
N LEU A 230 -8.22 -20.25 -5.57
CA LEU A 230 -8.49 -18.81 -5.74
C LEU A 230 -9.74 -18.60 -6.59
N LEU A 231 -10.53 -17.61 -6.25
CA LEU A 231 -11.58 -17.02 -7.08
C LEU A 231 -11.30 -15.53 -7.26
N ILE A 232 -11.55 -15.05 -8.47
CA ILE A 232 -11.47 -13.64 -8.84
C ILE A 232 -12.84 -13.28 -9.41
N CYS A 233 -13.60 -12.46 -8.70
CA CYS A 233 -15.02 -12.26 -9.00
C CYS A 233 -15.37 -10.79 -9.19
N ASP A 234 -16.31 -10.59 -10.12
CA ASP A 234 -17.05 -9.36 -10.36
C ASP A 234 -18.49 -9.75 -10.66
N HIS A 235 -19.20 -10.18 -9.62
CA HIS A 235 -20.56 -10.70 -9.73
C HIS A 235 -21.44 -10.10 -8.62
N SER A 236 -22.75 -10.02 -8.83
CA SER A 236 -23.69 -9.46 -7.85
C SER A 236 -23.64 -10.18 -6.50
N PHE A 237 -23.36 -11.48 -6.51
CA PHE A 237 -23.19 -12.32 -5.31
C PHE A 237 -21.88 -12.01 -4.56
N TYR A 238 -20.76 -11.83 -5.28
CA TYR A 238 -19.46 -11.61 -4.68
C TYR A 238 -18.54 -10.88 -5.67
N SER A 239 -17.83 -9.88 -5.18
CA SER A 239 -16.80 -9.16 -5.90
C SER A 239 -15.55 -9.06 -5.03
N GLY A 240 -14.37 -9.29 -5.63
CA GLY A 240 -13.10 -9.37 -4.91
C GLY A 240 -12.31 -10.66 -5.17
N PHE A 241 -11.22 -10.80 -4.42
CA PHE A 241 -10.44 -12.03 -4.35
C PHE A 241 -10.92 -12.91 -3.20
N PHE A 242 -11.19 -14.17 -3.50
CA PHE A 242 -11.59 -15.16 -2.50
C PHE A 242 -10.67 -16.38 -2.56
N VAL A 243 -9.90 -16.61 -1.50
CA VAL A 243 -9.16 -17.86 -1.31
C VAL A 243 -9.88 -18.75 -0.30
N SER A 244 -9.99 -20.04 -0.61
CA SER A 244 -10.52 -21.05 0.31
C SER A 244 -9.73 -22.34 0.25
N GLY A 245 -9.83 -23.17 1.29
CA GLY A 245 -9.33 -24.54 1.20
C GLY A 245 -10.08 -25.32 0.12
N TYR A 246 -9.36 -26.22 -0.57
CA TYR A 246 -9.91 -27.15 -1.54
C TYR A 246 -10.31 -28.44 -0.81
N THR A 247 -11.57 -28.84 -0.97
CA THR A 247 -12.16 -30.00 -0.28
C THR A 247 -12.11 -31.28 -1.11
N GLY A 248 -11.38 -31.30 -2.23
CA GLY A 248 -11.21 -32.48 -3.09
C GLY A 248 -12.28 -32.69 -4.16
N SER A 249 -13.51 -32.21 -3.95
CA SER A 249 -14.65 -32.46 -4.85
C SER A 249 -15.29 -31.21 -5.44
N CYS A 250 -14.90 -30.01 -5.00
CA CYS A 250 -15.50 -28.77 -5.46
C CYS A 250 -14.46 -27.69 -5.77
N TYR A 251 -14.47 -27.26 -7.02
CA TYR A 251 -13.97 -25.94 -7.40
C TYR A 251 -15.09 -24.92 -7.31
N LYS A 252 -14.89 -23.91 -6.46
CA LYS A 252 -15.90 -22.86 -6.27
C LYS A 252 -16.04 -22.02 -7.53
N GLN A 253 -17.22 -21.39 -7.67
CA GLN A 253 -17.53 -20.39 -8.69
C GLN A 253 -17.98 -19.09 -8.00
N CYS A 254 -18.04 -17.98 -8.73
CA CYS A 254 -18.37 -16.68 -8.14
C CYS A 254 -19.74 -16.61 -7.48
N ASN A 255 -20.68 -17.49 -7.82
CA ASN A 255 -22.03 -17.58 -7.25
C ASN A 255 -22.36 -18.96 -6.66
N SER A 256 -21.38 -19.88 -6.56
CA SER A 256 -21.59 -21.23 -6.03
C SER A 256 -20.35 -21.71 -5.25
N TRP A 257 -20.50 -21.80 -3.93
CA TRP A 257 -19.42 -22.20 -3.01
C TRP A 257 -19.61 -23.61 -2.45
N CYS A 258 -20.44 -24.41 -3.11
CA CYS A 258 -20.67 -25.84 -2.83
C CYS A 258 -21.13 -26.19 -1.42
N GLY A 259 -21.72 -25.25 -0.68
CA GLY A 259 -22.14 -25.52 0.70
C GLY A 259 -20.98 -25.84 1.64
N ASP A 260 -19.75 -25.41 1.29
CA ASP A 260 -18.56 -25.70 2.08
C ASP A 260 -18.61 -24.96 3.43
N LYS A 261 -18.75 -25.75 4.50
CA LYS A 261 -18.82 -25.29 5.90
C LYS A 261 -17.57 -25.64 6.70
N ALA A 262 -16.55 -26.21 6.06
CA ALA A 262 -15.39 -26.76 6.74
C ALA A 262 -14.10 -25.97 6.44
N SER A 263 -13.86 -25.62 5.18
CA SER A 263 -12.57 -25.04 4.81
C SER A 263 -12.44 -23.58 5.26
N PRO A 264 -11.21 -23.11 5.56
CA PRO A 264 -10.99 -21.71 5.93
C PRO A 264 -11.15 -20.79 4.72
N TYR A 265 -11.79 -19.62 4.93
CA TYR A 265 -12.01 -18.60 3.91
C TYR A 265 -11.17 -17.34 4.16
N PHE A 266 -10.78 -16.70 3.06
CA PHE A 266 -10.09 -15.42 2.99
C PHE A 266 -10.77 -14.57 1.92
N ARG A 267 -11.68 -13.70 2.34
CA ARG A 267 -12.49 -12.87 1.42
C ARG A 267 -13.11 -11.68 2.13
N THR A 268 -13.41 -10.66 1.34
CA THR A 268 -14.37 -9.59 1.67
C THR A 268 -15.79 -10.16 1.86
N ALA A 269 -16.73 -9.30 2.28
CA ALA A 269 -18.14 -9.64 2.42
C ALA A 269 -18.80 -9.98 1.07
N SER A 270 -19.78 -10.89 1.13
CA SER A 270 -20.72 -11.14 0.04
C SER A 270 -22.01 -10.36 0.28
N THR A 271 -22.72 -10.01 -0.80
CA THR A 271 -24.06 -9.43 -0.73
C THR A 271 -25.12 -10.44 -0.30
N ASN A 272 -24.81 -11.74 -0.35
CA ASN A 272 -25.71 -12.80 0.04
C ASN A 272 -25.74 -12.97 1.57
N ALA A 273 -26.94 -13.08 2.14
CA ALA A 273 -27.14 -13.16 3.58
C ALA A 273 -26.45 -14.37 4.26
N ALA A 274 -26.24 -15.47 3.54
CA ALA A 274 -25.57 -16.65 4.06
C ALA A 274 -24.05 -16.49 4.20
N TYR A 275 -23.49 -15.39 3.69
CA TYR A 275 -22.04 -15.17 3.54
C TYR A 275 -21.59 -13.75 3.93
N LYS A 276 -22.34 -13.11 4.84
CA LYS A 276 -22.02 -11.78 5.36
C LYS A 276 -20.68 -11.73 6.10
N GLY A 277 -20.14 -10.51 6.18
CA GLY A 277 -18.90 -10.22 6.89
C GLY A 277 -17.65 -10.70 6.18
N VAL A 278 -16.52 -10.28 6.71
CA VAL A 278 -15.19 -10.54 6.14
C VAL A 278 -14.61 -11.79 6.80
N ALA A 279 -14.15 -12.73 5.97
CA ALA A 279 -13.54 -13.96 6.44
C ALA A 279 -12.01 -13.86 6.37
N PHE A 280 -11.35 -14.17 7.49
CA PHE A 280 -9.92 -14.35 7.56
C PHE A 280 -9.60 -15.60 8.38
N ASN A 281 -9.12 -16.64 7.72
CA ASN A 281 -8.82 -17.95 8.30
C ASN A 281 -9.98 -18.55 9.13
N THR A 282 -11.20 -18.35 8.65
CA THR A 282 -12.41 -18.89 9.25
C THR A 282 -13.41 -19.21 8.15
N ASN A 283 -14.25 -20.22 8.35
CA ASN A 283 -15.32 -20.49 7.40
C ASN A 283 -16.46 -19.47 7.59
N GLY A 284 -16.76 -18.72 6.52
CA GLY A 284 -17.80 -17.69 6.53
C GLY A 284 -19.10 -18.14 5.87
N HIS A 285 -19.45 -19.43 5.94
CA HIS A 285 -20.73 -19.97 5.52
C HIS A 285 -21.71 -20.02 6.70
N GLN A 286 -22.97 -19.65 6.47
CA GLN A 286 -24.05 -19.82 7.46
C GLN A 286 -24.07 -21.24 8.06
N PRO A 287 -24.19 -21.41 9.40
CA PRO A 287 -24.62 -20.42 10.39
C PRO A 287 -23.55 -19.44 10.90
N ASN A 288 -22.31 -19.52 10.43
CA ASN A 288 -21.23 -18.64 10.87
C ASN A 288 -21.32 -17.27 10.19
N ILE A 289 -22.16 -16.39 10.73
CA ILE A 289 -22.28 -15.00 10.28
C ILE A 289 -21.14 -14.18 10.90
N LEU A 290 -20.25 -13.69 10.05
CA LEU A 290 -19.08 -12.93 10.48
C LEU A 290 -19.41 -11.43 10.60
N SER A 291 -18.67 -10.72 11.45
CA SER A 291 -18.68 -9.27 11.49
C SER A 291 -17.86 -8.66 10.36
N ASN A 292 -18.02 -7.35 10.15
CA ASN A 292 -17.08 -6.59 9.34
C ASN A 292 -15.70 -6.60 10.02
N ARG A 293 -14.65 -6.70 9.20
CA ARG A 293 -13.27 -6.80 9.66
C ARG A 293 -12.36 -6.21 8.61
N LEU A 294 -11.58 -5.20 9.00
CA LEU A 294 -10.64 -4.55 8.10
C LEU A 294 -9.57 -5.54 7.64
N ILE A 295 -9.50 -5.77 6.32
CA ILE A 295 -8.47 -6.60 5.68
C ILE A 295 -7.80 -5.83 4.54
N SER A 296 -6.54 -6.16 4.28
CA SER A 296 -5.85 -5.76 3.05
C SER A 296 -5.56 -6.98 2.18
N VAL A 297 -5.62 -6.79 0.88
CA VAL A 297 -5.26 -7.81 -0.11
C VAL A 297 -4.16 -7.27 -1.01
N GLY A 298 -3.12 -8.07 -1.25
CA GLY A 298 -2.02 -7.72 -2.13
C GLY A 298 -1.59 -8.90 -3.00
N VAL A 299 -0.95 -8.59 -4.12
CA VAL A 299 -0.48 -9.59 -5.10
C VAL A 299 1.01 -9.45 -5.35
N ARG A 300 1.66 -10.54 -5.72
CA ARG A 300 3.08 -10.57 -6.07
C ARG A 300 3.36 -11.62 -7.15
N ARG A 301 4.30 -11.30 -8.05
CA ARG A 301 4.74 -12.21 -9.11
C ARG A 301 5.56 -13.36 -8.58
#